data_AF-F8UNL0-F1
#
_entry.id   AF-F8UNL0-F1
#
_cell.length_a   1.000
_cell.length_b   1.000
_cell.length_c   1.000
_cell.angle_alpha   90.00
_cell.angle_beta   90.00
_cell.angle_gamma   90.00
#
_symmetry.space_group_name_H-M   'P 1'
#
loop_
_entity.id
_entity.type
_entity.pdbx_description
1 polymer ?
#
loop_
_entity_poly.entity_id
_entity_poly.type
_entity_poly.pdbx_seq_one_letter_code
_entity_poly.pdbx_strand_id
1 'polypeptide(L)'
;MNNSEFEQNKFLSEIESLKNKNKETEEYYRDVLSGIYKKFNVDSRMDLMRVSREYLDLKEKSKKNSRGAGRKPRFTTEEKNMIRAQRKEGKTIKELATLNNCSFGVIHKILHE
;
A
#
# COMPACT_ATOMS: atom_id res chain seq x y z
N MET A 1 -51.11 -14.32 -33.90
CA MET A 1 -50.16 -13.43 -33.20
C MET A 1 -49.12 -12.99 -34.22
N ASN A 2 -48.88 -11.68 -34.32
CA ASN A 2 -47.91 -11.14 -35.29
C ASN A 2 -46.48 -11.41 -34.78
N ASN A 3 -45.56 -11.79 -35.68
CA ASN A 3 -44.17 -12.13 -35.33
C ASN A 3 -43.46 -11.01 -34.53
N SER A 4 -43.84 -9.75 -34.77
CA SER A 4 -43.36 -8.57 -34.04
C SER A 4 -43.75 -8.57 -32.54
N GLU A 5 -44.98 -8.99 -32.23
CA GLU A 5 -45.52 -8.99 -30.86
C GLU A 5 -44.86 -10.09 -30.01
N PHE A 6 -44.55 -11.24 -30.63
CA PHE A 6 -43.82 -12.33 -29.99
C PHE A 6 -42.40 -11.90 -29.59
N GLU A 7 -41.66 -11.27 -30.51
CA GLU A 7 -40.32 -10.76 -30.21
C GLU A 7 -40.35 -9.65 -29.15
N GLN A 8 -41.33 -8.74 -29.20
CA GLN A 8 -41.52 -7.71 -28.16
C GLN A 8 -41.73 -8.33 -26.77
N ASN A 9 -42.57 -9.35 -26.66
CA ASN A 9 -42.82 -10.03 -25.38
C ASN A 9 -41.56 -10.75 -24.84
N LYS A 10 -40.75 -11.33 -25.74
CA LYS A 10 -39.47 -11.94 -25.38
C LYS A 10 -38.49 -10.90 -24.83
N PHE A 11 -38.35 -9.74 -25.48
CA PHE A 11 -37.50 -8.66 -25.00
C PHE A 11 -37.97 -8.11 -23.64
N LEU A 12 -39.28 -7.96 -23.44
CA LEU A 12 -39.83 -7.49 -22.17
C LEU A 12 -39.50 -8.44 -21.02
N SER A 13 -39.64 -9.76 -21.25
CA SER A 13 -39.28 -10.78 -20.26
C SER A 13 -37.79 -10.76 -19.92
N GLU A 14 -36.92 -10.55 -20.92
CA GLU A 14 -35.49 -10.45 -20.71
C GLU A 14 -35.11 -9.20 -19.90
N ILE A 15 -35.72 -8.05 -20.19
CA ILE A 15 -35.53 -6.80 -19.42
C ILE A 15 -35.94 -7.01 -17.95
N GLU A 16 -37.07 -7.68 -17.70
CA GLU A 16 -37.54 -7.95 -16.35
C GLU A 16 -36.58 -8.88 -15.59
N SER A 17 -36.10 -9.94 -16.25
CA SER A 17 -35.09 -10.85 -15.69
C SER A 17 -33.80 -10.10 -15.32
N LEU A 18 -33.32 -9.22 -16.19
CA LEU A 18 -32.12 -8.41 -15.93
C LEU A 18 -32.33 -7.43 -14.77
N LYS A 19 -33.51 -6.81 -14.66
CA LYS A 19 -33.84 -5.93 -13.52
C LYS A 19 -33.80 -6.68 -12.20
N ASN A 20 -34.34 -7.90 -12.16
CA ASN A 20 -34.32 -8.73 -10.95
C ASN A 20 -32.89 -9.11 -10.55
N LYS A 21 -32.07 -9.54 -11.51
CA LYS A 21 -30.64 -9.84 -11.27
C LYS A 21 -29.86 -8.62 -10.77
N ASN A 22 -30.13 -7.44 -11.32
CA ASN A 22 -29.50 -6.20 -10.86
C ASN A 22 -29.90 -5.88 -9.42
N LYS A 23 -31.19 -6.04 -9.07
CA LYS A 23 -31.66 -5.85 -7.70
C LYS A 23 -30.98 -6.80 -6.71
N GLU A 24 -30.93 -8.10 -7.03
CA GLU A 24 -30.23 -9.10 -6.21
C GLU A 24 -28.75 -8.75 -6.02
N THR A 25 -28.11 -8.27 -7.09
CA THR A 25 -26.71 -7.83 -7.06
C THR A 25 -26.51 -6.61 -6.17
N GLU A 26 -27.40 -5.62 -6.25
CA GLU A 26 -27.37 -4.43 -5.38
C GLU A 26 -27.55 -4.79 -3.91
N GLU A 27 -28.48 -5.69 -3.59
CA GLU A 27 -28.72 -6.19 -2.24
C GLU A 27 -27.47 -6.90 -1.68
N TYR A 28 -26.87 -7.79 -2.47
CA TYR A 28 -25.62 -8.45 -2.11
C TYR A 28 -24.50 -7.45 -1.77
N TYR A 29 -24.29 -6.43 -2.60
CA TYR A 29 -23.25 -5.43 -2.34
C TYR A 29 -23.56 -4.57 -1.10
N ARG A 30 -24.83 -4.26 -0.84
CA ARG A 30 -25.24 -3.54 0.38
C ARG A 30 -24.92 -4.34 1.64
N ASP A 31 -25.20 -5.64 1.63
CA ASP A 31 -24.90 -6.51 2.77
C ASP A 31 -23.40 -6.62 3.03
N VAL A 32 -22.60 -6.79 1.96
CA VAL A 32 -21.13 -6.81 2.06
C VAL A 32 -20.61 -5.50 2.65
N LEU A 33 -21.08 -4.35 2.15
CA LEU A 33 -20.66 -3.04 2.67
C LEU A 33 -21.07 -2.83 4.12
N SER A 34 -22.30 -3.24 4.50
CA SER A 34 -22.78 -3.19 5.88
C SER A 34 -21.89 -4.00 6.82
N GLY A 35 -21.49 -5.21 6.41
CA GLY A 35 -20.57 -6.04 7.18
C GLY A 35 -19.19 -5.37 7.37
N ILE A 36 -18.67 -4.73 6.33
CA ILE A 36 -17.41 -3.96 6.40
C ILE A 36 -17.56 -2.79 7.36
N TYR A 37 -18.61 -1.99 7.22
CA TYR A 37 -18.89 -0.81 8.04
C TYR A 37 -18.99 -1.16 9.53
N LYS A 38 -19.75 -2.21 9.86
CA LYS A 38 -19.85 -2.72 11.22
C LYS A 38 -18.50 -3.19 11.77
N LYS A 39 -17.71 -3.90 10.96
CA LYS A 39 -16.38 -4.40 11.37
C LYS A 39 -15.42 -3.26 11.73
N PHE A 40 -15.48 -2.15 11.00
CA PHE A 40 -14.64 -0.98 11.23
C PHE A 40 -15.29 0.08 12.12
N ASN A 41 -16.51 -0.16 12.62
CA ASN A 41 -17.30 0.77 13.42
C ASN A 41 -17.45 2.16 12.75
N VAL A 42 -17.86 2.15 11.49
CA VAL A 42 -18.08 3.34 10.66
C VAL A 42 -19.45 3.25 9.99
N ASP A 43 -20.05 4.39 9.65
CA ASP A 43 -21.41 4.44 9.08
C ASP A 43 -21.43 4.68 7.57
N SER A 44 -20.31 5.09 6.99
CA SER A 44 -20.24 5.44 5.58
C SER A 44 -18.91 5.07 4.92
N ARG A 45 -18.95 5.03 3.58
CA ARG A 45 -17.74 4.92 2.75
C ARG A 45 -16.73 6.03 3.06
N MET A 46 -17.22 7.25 3.31
CA MET A 46 -16.37 8.40 3.60
C MET A 46 -15.65 8.24 4.94
N ASP A 47 -16.35 7.75 5.96
CA ASP A 47 -15.76 7.44 7.27
C ASP A 47 -14.72 6.33 7.15
N LEU A 48 -15.02 5.27 6.40
CA LEU A 48 -14.06 4.20 6.14
C LEU A 48 -12.79 4.73 5.44
N MET A 49 -12.94 5.61 4.45
CA MET A 49 -11.80 6.25 3.78
C MET A 49 -11.01 7.18 4.70
N ARG A 50 -11.67 7.87 5.64
CA ARG A 50 -11.01 8.70 6.64
C ARG A 50 -10.16 7.84 7.57
N VAL A 51 -10.75 6.81 8.18
CA VAL A 51 -10.05 5.87 9.07
C VAL A 51 -8.88 5.18 8.35
N SER A 52 -9.07 4.78 7.08
CA SER A 52 -8.01 4.18 6.28
C SER A 52 -6.82 5.13 6.08
N ARG A 53 -7.07 6.43 5.87
CA ARG A 53 -6.00 7.43 5.73
C ARG A 53 -5.27 7.66 7.05
N GLU A 54 -6.00 7.85 8.13
CA GLU A 54 -5.43 8.04 9.46
C GLU A 54 -4.53 6.86 9.87
N TYR A 55 -4.96 5.63 9.57
CA TYR A 55 -4.16 4.44 9.81
C TYR A 55 -2.84 4.45 9.03
N LEU A 56 -2.86 4.84 7.75
CA LEU A 56 -1.64 4.92 6.92
C LEU A 56 -0.67 5.96 7.49
N ASP A 57 -1.17 7.15 7.85
CA ASP A 57 -0.37 8.22 8.43
C ASP A 57 0.27 7.79 9.76
N LEU A 58 -0.51 7.12 10.63
CA LEU A 58 0.00 6.59 11.89
C LEU A 58 1.04 5.50 11.67
N LYS A 59 0.84 4.61 10.69
CA LYS A 59 1.79 3.55 10.35
C LYS A 59 3.09 4.12 9.78
N GLU A 60 3.05 5.19 9.02
CA GLU A 60 4.26 5.88 8.56
C GLU A 60 4.99 6.57 9.72
N LYS A 61 4.24 7.25 10.60
CA LYS A 61 4.81 7.87 11.80
C LYS A 61 5.40 6.83 12.75
N SER A 62 4.79 5.65 12.90
CA SER A 62 5.28 4.59 13.78
C SER A 62 6.55 3.90 13.28
N LYS A 63 6.87 3.98 11.97
CA LYS A 63 8.18 3.53 11.45
C LYS A 63 9.33 4.37 12.01
N LYS A 64 9.06 5.62 12.40
CA LYS A 64 10.01 6.46 13.13
C LYS A 64 9.78 6.17 14.62
N ASN A 65 10.82 5.73 15.32
CA ASN A 65 10.77 5.54 16.76
C ASN A 65 10.36 6.86 17.45
N SER A 66 9.10 6.98 17.86
CA SER A 66 8.59 8.21 18.50
C SER A 66 9.36 8.62 19.76
N ARG A 67 10.04 7.66 20.39
CA ARG A 67 10.92 7.83 21.56
C ARG A 67 12.38 8.16 21.23
N GLY A 68 12.75 8.22 19.94
CA GLY A 68 14.16 8.30 19.53
C GLY A 68 15.01 7.09 19.96
N ALA A 69 14.37 6.00 20.38
CA ALA A 69 15.02 4.81 20.93
C ALA A 69 15.68 3.97 19.83
N GLY A 70 17.01 3.92 19.83
CA GLY A 70 17.79 3.16 18.85
C GLY A 70 19.14 3.83 18.58
N ARG A 71 20.06 3.09 17.95
CA ARG A 71 21.29 3.70 17.45
C ARG A 71 20.94 4.57 16.25
N LYS A 72 21.28 5.86 16.31
CA LYS A 72 21.21 6.73 15.13
C LYS A 72 22.10 6.13 14.02
N PRO A 73 21.66 6.14 12.75
CA PRO A 73 22.49 5.66 11.66
C PRO A 73 23.78 6.47 11.65
N ARG A 74 24.90 5.74 11.58
CA ARG A 74 26.24 6.34 11.63
C ARG A 74 26.57 7.16 10.38
N PHE A 75 25.97 6.79 9.25
CA PHE A 75 26.18 7.41 7.95
C PHE A 75 24.84 7.78 7.33
N THR A 76 24.78 8.94 6.67
CA THR A 76 23.64 9.36 5.86
C THR A 76 23.60 8.58 4.53
N THR A 77 22.51 8.71 3.79
CA THR A 77 22.37 8.09 2.46
C THR A 77 23.42 8.63 1.49
N GLU A 78 23.70 9.93 1.55
CA GLU A 78 24.71 10.60 0.72
C GLU A 78 26.11 10.08 1.03
N GLU A 79 26.46 9.96 2.32
CA GLU A 79 27.76 9.41 2.75
C GLU A 79 27.92 7.95 2.32
N LYS A 80 26.87 7.13 2.43
CA LYS A 80 26.88 5.75 1.92
C LYS A 80 27.13 5.71 0.40
N ASN A 81 26.51 6.61 -0.35
CA ASN A 81 26.70 6.72 -1.80
C ASN A 81 28.13 7.16 -2.16
N MET A 82 28.72 8.09 -1.40
CA MET A 82 30.11 8.48 -1.57
C MET A 82 31.06 7.31 -1.31
N ILE A 83 30.85 6.53 -0.25
CA ILE A 83 31.65 5.32 0.03
C ILE A 83 31.55 4.31 -1.12
N ARG A 84 30.35 4.12 -1.69
CA ARG A 84 30.13 3.25 -2.86
C ARG A 84 30.83 3.77 -4.11
N ALA A 85 30.82 5.08 -4.34
CA ALA A 85 31.53 5.71 -5.46
C ALA A 85 33.05 5.53 -5.32
N GLN A 86 33.60 5.82 -4.14
CA GLN A 86 35.03 5.62 -3.86
C GLN A 86 35.47 4.16 -3.97
N ARG A 87 34.59 3.21 -3.65
CA ARG A 87 34.86 1.78 -3.88
C ARG A 87 34.95 1.46 -5.38
N LYS A 88 34.08 2.05 -6.21
CA LYS A 88 34.11 1.90 -7.67
C LYS A 88 35.36 2.55 -8.28
N GLU A 89 35.84 3.64 -7.69
CA GLU A 89 37.12 4.29 -8.06
C GLU A 89 38.36 3.48 -7.66
N GLY A 90 38.19 2.36 -6.95
CA GLY A 90 39.27 1.43 -6.65
C GLY A 90 39.78 1.47 -5.21
N LYS A 91 39.26 2.35 -4.33
CA LYS A 91 39.66 2.35 -2.92
C LYS A 91 39.36 1.01 -2.25
N THR A 92 40.29 0.56 -1.42
CA THR A 92 40.15 -0.68 -0.66
C THR A 92 39.21 -0.49 0.53
N ILE A 93 38.63 -1.59 1.03
CA ILE A 93 37.78 -1.56 2.24
C ILE A 93 38.57 -0.98 3.43
N LYS A 94 39.89 -1.21 3.48
CA LYS A 94 40.79 -0.67 4.52
C LYS A 94 40.90 0.84 4.46
N GLU A 95 41.14 1.39 3.28
CA GLU A 95 41.23 2.83 3.11
C GLU A 95 39.89 3.51 3.41
N LEU A 96 38.78 2.93 2.96
CA LEU A 96 37.43 3.43 3.26
C LEU A 96 37.13 3.40 4.76
N ALA A 97 37.53 2.33 5.46
CA ALA A 97 37.38 2.20 6.90
C ALA A 97 38.15 3.29 7.64
N THR A 98 39.41 3.53 7.27
CA THR A 98 40.26 4.57 7.87
C THR A 98 39.72 5.97 7.57
N LEU A 99 39.37 6.27 6.31
CA LEU A 99 38.84 7.58 5.88
C LEU A 99 37.55 7.95 6.60
N ASN A 100 36.68 6.97 6.86
CA ASN A 100 35.39 7.15 7.52
C ASN A 100 35.43 6.82 9.02
N ASN A 101 36.64 6.61 9.56
CA ASN A 101 36.91 6.28 10.96
C ASN A 101 36.03 5.12 11.51
N CYS A 102 35.75 4.10 10.71
CA CYS A 102 34.81 3.03 11.08
C CYS A 102 35.40 1.63 10.86
N SER A 103 34.74 0.60 11.39
CA SER A 103 35.20 -0.78 11.23
C SER A 103 34.97 -1.29 9.81
N PHE A 104 35.80 -2.24 9.36
CA PHE A 104 35.61 -2.96 8.09
C PHE A 104 34.20 -3.51 7.89
N GLY A 105 33.61 -4.11 8.93
CA GLY A 105 32.27 -4.68 8.87
C GLY A 105 31.18 -3.66 8.54
N VAL A 106 31.38 -2.39 8.95
CA VAL A 106 30.45 -1.30 8.63
C VAL A 106 30.58 -0.91 7.15
N ILE A 107 31.79 -0.79 6.62
CA ILE A 107 32.00 -0.56 5.18
C ILE A 107 31.43 -1.73 4.36
N HIS A 108 31.73 -2.98 4.74
CA HIS A 108 31.21 -4.16 4.06
C HIS A 108 29.67 -4.15 4.02
N LYS A 109 29.03 -3.82 5.14
CA LYS A 109 27.57 -3.68 5.20
C LYS A 109 27.07 -2.58 4.26
N ILE A 110 27.72 -1.41 4.19
CA ILE A 110 27.32 -0.32 3.28
C ILE A 110 27.43 -0.71 1.81
N LEU A 111 28.42 -1.53 1.45
CA LEU A 111 28.67 -1.97 0.08
C LEU A 111 27.71 -3.07 -0.38
N HIS A 112 27.14 -3.85 0.54
CA HIS A 112 26.32 -5.03 0.25
C HIS A 112 24.87 -4.98 0.78
N GLU A 113 24.48 -3.94 1.51
CA GLU A 113 23.06 -3.55 1.72
C GLU A 113 22.44 -2.98 0.44
#